data_AF-A0A1I8PJ95-F1
#
_entry.id   AF-A0A1I8PJ95-F1
#
_cell.length_a   1.000
_cell.length_b   1.000
_cell.length_c   1.000
_cell.angle_alpha   90.00
_cell.angle_beta   90.00
_cell.angle_gamma   90.00
#
_symmetry.space_group_name_H-M   'P 1'
#
loop_
_entity.id
_entity.type
_entity.pdbx_description
1 polymer ?
#
loop_
_entity_poly.entity_id
_entity_poly.type
_entity_poly.pdbx_seq_one_letter_code
_entity_poly.pdbx_strand_id
1 'polypeptide(L)'
;MNCELCIIPLRRTKSYSIYDEFFDDKHRLVDVIEKYLQMQLKSTESQSSFLCQSCYTHLDDFHKFALLVKEKQESLNDIPTIKLEDSDDEEHEIGYIRDTDVLVEFKTDGDMQDDDAADMQEDLLIPAAGYANGTDYYNDSRSGFEYNSSWLTGNDRMFKSKNCFPKTPVRKTPYKTHTPEDRSRIVDAANRGDDWSALASRLGVKYKTAYTWVSTSRKEMFLKSGKTSFTEDEIQTIIQWIEENRQMTLKEIVAKVKSHLKKDVCVYFVEGTLEGRLYQHRRSQDYHPHLMNTIENKMKRSEYVKTLKYYMDLKKSIIWLGEANFKMFCRRAKGRFNTNSTIYATCDPTIYMMGAISHDGVLDLKRSRTRIRPEEIFKEWMETKRDNITNFVIVCDSDYCFSELDEYFNNSDVTLLLLSPYSCTLNPLEIIWENIKTNIKSQSNISHFIPNDLKEQRLLVAEKCIDDMLPNITVDDCQNAIRNANKRNKDIMDMLDMPVY
;
A
#
# COMPACT_ATOMS: atom_id res chain seq x y z
N MET A 1 -5.23 -35.52 19.81
CA MET A 1 -5.70 -35.57 18.41
C MET A 1 -5.23 -34.28 17.76
N ASN A 2 -4.71 -34.33 16.53
CA ASN A 2 -4.28 -33.14 15.80
C ASN A 2 -5.29 -32.85 14.68
N CYS A 3 -5.37 -31.59 14.25
CA CYS A 3 -6.13 -31.23 13.06
C CYS A 3 -5.46 -31.84 11.83
N GLU A 4 -6.24 -32.48 10.95
CA GLU A 4 -5.71 -33.15 9.76
C GLU A 4 -5.11 -32.17 8.73
N LEU A 5 -5.60 -30.93 8.68
CA LEU A 5 -5.16 -29.94 7.69
C LEU A 5 -4.02 -29.04 8.16
N CYS A 6 -4.07 -28.58 9.41
CA CYS A 6 -3.04 -27.66 9.94
C CYS A 6 -2.09 -28.31 10.95
N ILE A 7 -2.28 -29.59 11.29
CA ILE A 7 -1.43 -30.37 12.21
C ILE A 7 -1.42 -29.81 13.66
N ILE A 8 -2.22 -28.77 13.95
CA ILE A 8 -2.33 -28.17 15.28
C ILE A 8 -3.03 -29.15 16.25
N PRO A 9 -2.52 -29.32 17.49
CA PRO A 9 -3.19 -30.12 18.51
C PRO A 9 -4.60 -29.62 18.82
N LEU A 10 -5.59 -30.51 18.71
CA LEU A 10 -6.99 -30.26 19.10
C LEU A 10 -7.10 -30.27 20.63
N ARG A 11 -6.82 -29.13 21.25
CA ARG A 11 -6.93 -28.91 22.70
C ARG A 11 -8.27 -28.25 23.02
N ARG A 12 -9.23 -29.02 23.56
CA ARG A 12 -10.55 -28.57 24.10
C ARG A 12 -11.44 -27.70 23.20
N THR A 13 -11.02 -27.35 21.99
CA THR A 13 -11.83 -26.65 20.99
C THR A 13 -12.81 -27.62 20.32
N LYS A 14 -13.91 -27.07 19.77
CA LYS A 14 -14.83 -27.86 18.92
C LYS A 14 -14.03 -28.47 17.77
N SER A 15 -14.13 -29.79 17.64
CA SER A 15 -13.52 -30.56 16.56
C SER A 15 -14.61 -31.13 15.67
N TYR A 16 -14.38 -31.08 14.36
CA TYR A 16 -15.34 -31.57 13.36
C TYR A 16 -14.79 -32.83 12.73
N SER A 17 -15.57 -33.91 12.70
CA SER A 17 -15.16 -35.09 11.94
C SER A 17 -15.26 -34.79 10.45
N ILE A 18 -14.23 -35.14 9.69
CA ILE A 18 -14.22 -34.98 8.21
C ILE A 18 -15.30 -35.83 7.52
N TYR A 19 -15.89 -36.78 8.25
CA TYR A 19 -16.91 -37.69 7.74
C TYR A 19 -18.33 -37.28 8.11
N ASP A 20 -18.50 -36.25 8.94
CA ASP A 20 -19.80 -35.71 9.30
C ASP A 20 -20.44 -34.99 8.10
N GLU A 21 -21.77 -34.90 8.11
CA GLU A 21 -22.55 -34.18 7.11
C GLU A 21 -22.19 -32.68 7.15
N PHE A 22 -21.99 -32.10 5.97
CA PHE A 22 -21.65 -30.69 5.82
C PHE A 22 -22.93 -29.86 5.62
N PHE A 23 -22.86 -28.55 5.89
CA PHE A 23 -23.96 -27.58 6.02
C PHE A 23 -25.12 -27.62 5.00
N ASP A 24 -24.92 -28.20 3.83
CA ASP A 24 -25.94 -28.47 2.83
C ASP A 24 -26.02 -30.00 2.77
N ASP A 25 -27.15 -30.60 3.16
CA ASP A 25 -27.43 -32.05 3.38
C ASP A 25 -27.06 -32.99 2.20
N LYS A 26 -26.31 -32.50 1.21
CA LYS A 26 -25.90 -33.11 -0.04
C LYS A 26 -24.40 -33.40 -0.13
N HIS A 27 -23.55 -32.78 0.67
CA HIS A 27 -22.09 -32.95 0.56
C HIS A 27 -21.49 -33.33 1.91
N ARG A 28 -20.51 -34.23 1.91
CA ARG A 28 -19.70 -34.52 3.09
C ARG A 28 -18.49 -33.61 3.09
N LEU A 29 -17.96 -33.30 4.27
CA LEU A 29 -16.77 -32.44 4.40
C LEU A 29 -15.56 -33.02 3.65
N VAL A 30 -15.45 -34.35 3.59
CA VAL A 30 -14.46 -35.06 2.76
C VAL A 30 -14.54 -34.66 1.29
N ASP A 31 -15.75 -34.60 0.71
CA ASP A 31 -15.93 -34.30 -0.72
C ASP A 31 -15.46 -32.88 -1.06
N VAL A 32 -15.68 -31.93 -0.14
CA VAL A 32 -15.23 -30.54 -0.26
C VAL A 32 -13.71 -30.45 -0.23
N ILE A 33 -13.07 -31.22 0.66
CA ILE A 33 -11.60 -31.28 0.77
C ILE A 33 -11.00 -31.88 -0.49
N GLU A 34 -11.52 -33.02 -0.95
CA GLU A 34 -11.01 -33.69 -2.16
C GLU A 34 -11.17 -32.81 -3.39
N LYS A 35 -12.32 -32.14 -3.53
CA LYS A 35 -12.62 -31.24 -4.65
C LYS A 35 -11.69 -30.03 -4.72
N TYR A 36 -11.46 -29.35 -3.61
CA TYR A 36 -10.76 -28.05 -3.63
C TYR A 36 -9.28 -28.13 -3.31
N LEU A 37 -8.88 -29.06 -2.45
CA LEU A 37 -7.46 -29.23 -2.08
C LEU A 37 -6.74 -30.25 -2.97
N GLN A 38 -7.47 -30.97 -3.84
CA GLN A 38 -6.92 -32.03 -4.70
C GLN A 38 -6.14 -33.10 -3.89
N MET A 39 -6.61 -33.36 -2.67
CA MET A 39 -6.01 -34.33 -1.75
C MET A 39 -6.93 -35.54 -1.65
N GLN A 40 -6.37 -36.75 -1.66
CA GLN A 40 -7.13 -37.98 -1.37
C GLN A 40 -6.97 -38.35 0.11
N LEU A 41 -8.07 -38.39 0.85
CA LEU A 41 -8.06 -38.78 2.25
C LEU A 41 -8.22 -40.29 2.37
N LYS A 42 -7.13 -40.99 2.72
CA LYS A 42 -7.18 -42.43 2.96
C LYS A 42 -7.71 -42.71 4.36
N SER A 43 -8.90 -43.30 4.46
CA SER A 43 -9.42 -43.82 5.73
C SER A 43 -8.52 -44.97 6.20
N THR A 44 -7.65 -44.69 7.17
CA THR A 44 -6.91 -45.72 7.91
C THR A 44 -7.43 -45.72 9.34
N GLU A 45 -7.68 -46.91 9.90
CA GLU A 45 -8.34 -47.09 11.21
C GLU A 45 -7.60 -46.43 12.41
N SER A 46 -6.41 -45.88 12.20
CA SER A 46 -5.51 -45.38 13.24
C SER A 46 -5.22 -43.88 13.22
N GLN A 47 -5.78 -43.07 12.30
CA GLN A 47 -5.53 -41.62 12.25
C GLN A 47 -6.79 -40.81 12.60
N SER A 48 -6.63 -39.85 13.53
CA SER A 48 -7.71 -39.02 14.06
C SER A 48 -8.28 -38.13 12.96
N SER A 49 -9.46 -38.49 12.44
CA SER A 49 -10.12 -37.84 11.30
C SER A 49 -10.86 -36.56 11.69
N PHE A 50 -10.17 -35.58 12.26
CA PHE A 50 -10.77 -34.37 12.83
C PHE A 50 -10.12 -33.09 12.31
N LEU A 51 -10.95 -32.06 12.10
CA LEU A 51 -10.52 -30.69 11.82
C LEU A 51 -10.69 -29.80 13.05
N CYS A 52 -9.81 -28.82 13.20
CA CYS A 52 -10.04 -27.71 14.12
C CYS A 52 -11.09 -26.73 13.56
N GLN A 53 -11.72 -25.97 14.45
CA GLN A 53 -12.70 -24.94 14.10
C GLN A 53 -12.23 -24.00 12.99
N SER A 54 -10.99 -23.52 13.05
CA SER A 54 -10.47 -22.58 12.04
C SER A 54 -10.37 -23.22 10.66
N CYS A 55 -9.83 -24.44 10.55
CA CYS A 55 -9.77 -25.16 9.28
C CYS A 55 -11.16 -25.47 8.72
N TYR A 56 -12.10 -25.81 9.60
CA TYR A 56 -13.49 -26.03 9.23
C TYR A 56 -14.12 -24.75 8.66
N THR A 57 -14.01 -23.61 9.38
CA THR A 57 -14.57 -22.33 8.95
C THR A 57 -13.97 -21.86 7.62
N HIS A 58 -12.66 -21.98 7.41
CA HIS A 58 -12.05 -21.60 6.14
C HIS A 58 -12.51 -22.45 4.95
N LEU A 59 -12.71 -23.76 5.15
CA LEU A 59 -13.25 -24.63 4.11
C LEU A 59 -14.70 -24.29 3.78
N ASP A 60 -15.50 -23.97 4.80
CA ASP A 60 -16.88 -23.53 4.66
C ASP A 60 -16.99 -22.21 3.88
N ASP A 61 -16.22 -21.20 4.27
CA ASP A 61 -16.17 -19.90 3.57
C ASP A 61 -15.76 -20.08 2.10
N PHE A 62 -14.74 -20.91 1.84
CA PHE A 62 -14.30 -21.19 0.48
C PHE A 62 -15.35 -21.94 -0.33
N HIS A 63 -16.02 -22.94 0.26
CA HIS A 63 -17.07 -23.68 -0.42
C HIS A 63 -18.27 -22.78 -0.77
N LYS A 64 -18.71 -21.92 0.15
CA LYS A 64 -19.77 -20.92 -0.09
C LYS A 64 -19.39 -19.95 -1.20
N PHE A 65 -18.15 -19.47 -1.19
CA PHE A 65 -17.65 -18.63 -2.27
C PHE A 65 -17.69 -19.34 -3.63
N ALA A 66 -17.25 -20.59 -3.70
CA ALA A 66 -17.29 -21.38 -4.93
C ALA A 66 -18.72 -21.64 -5.44
N LEU A 67 -19.68 -21.89 -4.53
CA LEU A 67 -21.10 -22.01 -4.89
C LEU A 67 -21.65 -20.68 -5.45
N LEU A 68 -21.29 -19.55 -4.82
CA LEU A 68 -21.69 -18.23 -5.30
C LEU A 68 -21.10 -17.91 -6.68
N VAL A 69 -19.83 -18.28 -6.92
CA VAL A 69 -19.21 -18.14 -8.25
C VAL A 69 -19.97 -18.98 -9.27
N LYS A 70 -20.31 -20.23 -8.94
CA LYS A 70 -21.08 -21.12 -9.82
C LYS A 70 -22.46 -20.57 -10.14
N GLU A 71 -23.20 -20.10 -9.13
CA GLU A 71 -24.52 -19.45 -9.31
C GLU A 71 -24.41 -18.22 -10.22
N LYS A 72 -23.36 -17.40 -10.04
CA LYS A 72 -23.13 -16.24 -10.90
C LYS A 72 -22.74 -16.63 -12.32
N GLN A 73 -21.94 -17.66 -12.50
CA GLN A 73 -21.64 -18.20 -13.83
C GLN A 73 -22.89 -18.72 -14.53
N GLU A 74 -23.76 -19.46 -13.82
CA GLU A 74 -25.04 -19.93 -14.35
C GLU A 74 -25.99 -18.77 -14.68
N SER A 75 -25.95 -17.67 -13.92
CA SER A 75 -26.73 -16.45 -14.20
C SER A 75 -26.22 -15.66 -15.42
N LEU A 76 -25.01 -15.95 -15.90
CA LEU A 76 -24.37 -15.30 -17.05
C LEU A 76 -24.55 -16.09 -18.36
N ASN A 77 -25.40 -17.11 -18.39
CA ASN A 77 -25.63 -18.03 -19.51
C ASN A 77 -26.12 -17.41 -20.84
N ASP A 78 -26.26 -16.08 -20.94
CA ASP A 78 -26.55 -15.34 -22.19
C ASP A 78 -25.30 -14.74 -22.87
N ILE A 79 -24.09 -15.07 -22.39
CA ILE A 79 -22.83 -14.72 -23.08
C ILE A 79 -22.35 -15.93 -23.88
N PRO A 80 -21.93 -15.79 -25.15
CA PRO A 80 -21.52 -16.91 -25.99
C PRO A 80 -20.42 -17.73 -25.29
N THR A 81 -20.74 -19.00 -25.03
CA THR A 81 -19.79 -19.96 -24.50
C THR A 81 -18.70 -20.16 -25.55
N ILE A 82 -17.45 -19.87 -25.21
CA ILE A 82 -16.30 -20.28 -26.02
C ILE A 82 -16.30 -21.80 -26.01
N LYS A 83 -16.72 -22.42 -27.12
CA LYS A 83 -16.54 -23.85 -27.32
C LYS A 83 -15.06 -24.11 -27.46
N LEU A 84 -14.46 -24.68 -26.42
CA LEU A 84 -13.23 -25.44 -26.60
C LEU A 84 -13.68 -26.72 -27.30
N GLU A 85 -13.23 -26.91 -28.54
CA GLU A 85 -13.45 -28.16 -29.25
C GLU A 85 -12.70 -29.27 -28.50
N ASP A 86 -13.45 -30.25 -28.01
CA ASP A 86 -12.89 -31.53 -27.59
C ASP A 86 -12.29 -32.19 -28.84
N SER A 87 -10.96 -32.26 -28.88
CA SER A 87 -10.25 -33.05 -29.89
C SER A 87 -10.06 -34.45 -29.33
N ASP A 88 -10.96 -35.35 -29.74
CA ASP A 88 -10.73 -36.78 -29.64
C ASP A 88 -9.54 -37.17 -30.54
N ASP A 89 -8.65 -37.98 -29.96
CA ASP A 89 -7.68 -38.88 -30.60
C ASP A 89 -6.67 -38.31 -31.63
N GLU A 90 -5.43 -38.08 -31.17
CA GLU A 90 -4.22 -38.75 -31.69
C GLU A 90 -2.94 -38.26 -30.97
N GLU A 91 -2.07 -39.20 -30.57
CA GLU A 91 -0.76 -38.98 -29.96
C GLU A 91 0.15 -38.09 -30.84
N HIS A 92 0.33 -36.80 -30.53
CA HIS A 92 1.46 -36.02 -31.02
C HIS A 92 1.97 -35.01 -29.98
N GLU A 93 3.29 -34.83 -29.99
CA GLU A 93 4.11 -34.05 -29.06
C GLU A 93 3.59 -32.63 -28.76
N ILE A 94 3.78 -32.20 -27.51
CA ILE A 94 3.38 -30.90 -26.94
C ILE A 94 3.98 -29.74 -27.75
N GLY A 95 3.19 -29.20 -28.68
CA GLY A 95 3.41 -27.94 -29.37
C GLY A 95 2.49 -26.86 -28.79
N TYR A 96 3.07 -25.81 -28.22
CA TYR A 96 2.35 -24.67 -27.66
C TYR A 96 1.51 -23.93 -28.70
N ILE A 97 0.21 -23.77 -28.44
CA ILE A 97 -0.71 -22.90 -29.17
C ILE A 97 -0.32 -21.43 -28.92
N ARG A 98 -0.18 -20.63 -29.98
CA ARG A 98 0.11 -19.18 -29.92
C ARG A 98 -1.19 -18.39 -30.08
N ASP A 99 -1.35 -17.31 -29.32
CA ASP A 99 -2.52 -16.38 -29.28
C ASP A 99 -2.81 -15.61 -30.60
N THR A 100 -2.31 -16.04 -31.75
CA THR A 100 -2.51 -15.33 -33.04
C THR A 100 -3.69 -15.82 -33.88
N ASP A 101 -4.38 -16.89 -33.50
CA ASP A 101 -5.35 -17.55 -34.38
C ASP A 101 -6.83 -17.27 -34.04
N VAL A 102 -7.11 -16.27 -33.19
CA VAL A 102 -8.49 -15.80 -32.97
C VAL A 102 -8.79 -14.63 -33.92
N LEU A 103 -9.29 -14.97 -35.12
CA LEU A 103 -9.93 -14.01 -36.03
C LEU A 103 -11.36 -13.73 -35.55
N VAL A 104 -11.59 -12.53 -34.99
CA VAL A 104 -12.94 -12.02 -34.72
C VAL A 104 -13.39 -11.21 -35.93
N GLU A 105 -14.23 -11.80 -36.78
CA GLU A 105 -14.93 -11.07 -37.85
C GLU A 105 -16.22 -10.45 -37.31
N PHE A 106 -16.34 -9.12 -37.41
CA PHE A 106 -17.59 -8.41 -37.14
C PHE A 106 -18.37 -8.29 -38.44
N LYS A 107 -19.57 -8.89 -38.49
CA LYS A 107 -20.56 -8.57 -39.51
C LYS A 107 -21.21 -7.23 -39.17
N THR A 108 -21.06 -6.25 -40.05
CA THR A 108 -21.85 -5.02 -40.07
C THR A 108 -23.00 -5.18 -41.05
N ASP A 109 -24.22 -5.19 -40.53
CA ASP A 109 -25.47 -4.84 -41.22
C ASP A 109 -26.14 -3.79 -40.31
N GLY A 110 -26.67 -2.63 -40.70
CA GLY A 110 -26.95 -1.98 -41.97
C GLY A 110 -27.68 -0.66 -41.63
N ASP A 111 -27.69 0.26 -42.61
CA ASP A 111 -28.08 1.67 -42.59
C ASP A 111 -29.39 2.08 -41.88
N MET A 112 -29.39 3.27 -41.27
CA MET A 112 -30.49 4.24 -41.41
C MET A 112 -30.00 5.70 -41.26
N GLN A 113 -30.58 6.56 -42.09
CA GLN A 113 -30.13 7.86 -42.60
C GLN A 113 -30.26 9.07 -41.65
N ASP A 114 -29.52 10.10 -42.07
CA ASP A 114 -29.50 11.53 -41.69
C ASP A 114 -30.85 12.19 -41.37
N ASP A 115 -30.88 13.19 -40.47
CA ASP A 115 -30.92 14.61 -40.84
C ASP A 115 -31.01 15.58 -39.64
N ASP A 116 -30.55 16.80 -39.92
CA ASP A 116 -30.80 18.10 -39.28
C ASP A 116 -29.81 18.71 -38.27
N ALA A 117 -29.19 19.78 -38.78
CA ALA A 117 -28.39 20.79 -38.13
C ALA A 117 -29.23 22.00 -37.69
N ALA A 118 -28.88 22.61 -36.54
CA ALA A 118 -29.01 24.04 -36.23
C ALA A 118 -28.38 24.27 -34.84
N ASP A 119 -27.28 24.99 -34.73
CA ASP A 119 -27.20 26.46 -34.56
C ASP A 119 -27.54 26.92 -33.12
N MET A 120 -26.52 27.38 -32.39
CA MET A 120 -26.61 28.54 -31.49
C MET A 120 -25.22 28.96 -31.01
N GLN A 121 -24.84 30.16 -31.43
CA GLN A 121 -23.71 30.98 -30.99
C GLN A 121 -24.00 31.72 -29.67
N GLU A 122 -22.90 32.28 -29.13
CA GLU A 122 -22.80 33.43 -28.21
C GLU A 122 -23.31 33.20 -26.77
N ASP A 123 -22.63 33.64 -25.70
CA ASP A 123 -21.98 34.94 -25.56
C ASP A 123 -21.11 35.03 -24.28
N LEU A 124 -20.35 36.13 -24.17
CA LEU A 124 -19.71 36.74 -22.99
C LEU A 124 -18.19 36.63 -22.80
N LEU A 125 -17.52 37.60 -23.43
CA LEU A 125 -16.22 38.18 -23.10
C LEU A 125 -16.32 39.20 -21.92
N ILE A 126 -15.39 39.08 -20.95
CA ILE A 126 -14.41 40.10 -20.43
C ILE A 126 -14.96 41.48 -19.96
N PRO A 127 -14.57 42.08 -18.79
CA PRO A 127 -13.17 42.45 -18.55
C PRO A 127 -12.58 42.49 -17.13
N ALA A 128 -11.24 42.42 -17.14
CA ALA A 128 -10.33 42.78 -16.07
C ALA A 128 -9.95 44.27 -16.11
N ALA A 129 -9.86 44.88 -14.93
CA ALA A 129 -8.99 46.00 -14.52
C ALA A 129 -9.23 46.16 -13.00
N GLY A 130 -8.29 46.34 -12.10
CA GLY A 130 -6.94 46.89 -12.15
C GLY A 130 -6.86 47.91 -11.01
N TYR A 131 -5.99 47.72 -10.00
CA TYR A 131 -5.54 48.80 -9.12
C TYR A 131 -4.15 48.47 -8.58
N ALA A 132 -3.33 49.51 -8.55
CA ALA A 132 -1.90 49.51 -8.29
C ALA A 132 -1.57 50.04 -6.89
N ASN A 133 -0.30 49.82 -6.52
CA ASN A 133 0.59 50.61 -5.65
C ASN A 133 0.56 50.45 -4.13
N GLY A 134 1.79 50.45 -3.58
CA GLY A 134 2.16 50.64 -2.17
C GLY A 134 3.32 49.72 -1.76
N THR A 135 4.57 50.00 -2.15
CA THR A 135 5.63 50.57 -1.29
C THR A 135 5.77 49.91 0.10
N ASP A 136 6.89 49.24 0.37
CA ASP A 136 7.87 49.80 1.33
C ASP A 136 9.21 49.05 1.36
N TYR A 137 10.24 49.89 1.45
CA TYR A 137 11.65 49.61 1.67
C TYR A 137 11.88 49.17 3.12
N TYR A 138 12.76 48.18 3.34
CA TYR A 138 13.72 48.25 4.46
C TYR A 138 15.04 47.55 4.06
N ASN A 139 16.09 48.37 4.04
CA ASN A 139 17.48 47.95 4.20
C ASN A 139 17.67 47.32 5.58
N ASP A 140 18.51 46.29 5.69
CA ASP A 140 19.74 46.49 6.47
C ASP A 140 20.84 45.51 6.07
N SER A 141 22.03 46.07 5.91
CA SER A 141 23.28 45.39 5.66
C SER A 141 24.12 45.59 6.91
N ARG A 142 24.62 44.51 7.54
CA ARG A 142 25.84 44.64 8.34
C ARG A 142 26.62 43.35 8.52
N SER A 143 27.87 43.44 8.07
CA SER A 143 29.14 42.90 8.61
C SER A 143 29.15 41.47 9.13
N GLY A 144 30.01 40.57 8.66
CA GLY A 144 31.45 40.79 8.48
C GLY A 144 32.16 40.14 9.66
N PHE A 145 32.74 38.96 9.47
CA PHE A 145 33.73 38.39 10.39
C PHE A 145 34.66 37.45 9.61
N GLU A 146 35.80 38.00 9.23
CA GLU A 146 36.99 37.25 8.83
C GLU A 146 37.57 36.54 10.06
N TYR A 147 37.96 35.29 9.92
CA TYR A 147 39.05 34.73 10.72
C TYR A 147 39.98 33.92 9.82
N ASN A 148 41.12 34.54 9.51
CA ASN A 148 42.33 33.93 8.99
C ASN A 148 43.15 33.38 10.15
N SER A 149 43.74 32.19 9.98
CA SER A 149 45.02 31.72 10.54
C SER A 149 45.21 30.27 10.06
N SER A 150 45.94 29.95 9.00
CA SER A 150 47.40 30.05 8.79
C SER A 150 48.23 29.44 9.93
N TRP A 151 48.67 28.19 9.75
CA TRP A 151 49.94 27.69 10.27
C TRP A 151 50.69 26.92 9.16
N LEU A 152 51.86 27.48 8.84
CA LEU A 152 53.08 26.94 8.21
C LEU A 152 53.43 25.53 8.76
N THR A 153 54.20 24.61 8.17
CA THR A 153 55.22 24.50 7.10
C THR A 153 55.50 22.97 7.04
N GLY A 154 55.72 22.30 5.91
CA GLY A 154 56.92 22.37 5.08
C GLY A 154 57.31 20.97 4.56
N ASN A 155 58.19 20.98 3.55
CA ASN A 155 58.97 19.90 2.93
C ASN A 155 58.41 19.14 1.71
N ASP A 156 58.90 19.62 0.55
CA ASP A 156 59.71 18.89 -0.43
C ASP A 156 59.15 17.64 -1.12
N ARG A 157 58.94 17.77 -2.44
CA ARG A 157 59.59 16.88 -3.44
C ARG A 157 59.45 17.39 -4.89
N MET A 158 60.61 17.80 -5.39
CA MET A 158 61.15 17.79 -6.76
C MET A 158 60.22 17.57 -7.98
N PHE A 159 60.17 18.63 -8.80
CA PHE A 159 60.34 18.67 -10.26
C PHE A 159 60.33 17.35 -11.07
N LYS A 160 59.32 17.19 -11.93
CA LYS A 160 59.50 16.68 -13.30
C LYS A 160 58.68 17.53 -14.27
N SER A 161 59.34 18.47 -14.95
CA SER A 161 58.77 19.17 -16.09
C SER A 161 58.68 18.20 -17.28
N LYS A 162 57.47 18.05 -17.83
CA LYS A 162 57.28 17.47 -19.17
C LYS A 162 56.72 18.56 -20.06
N ASN A 163 57.47 18.84 -21.13
CA ASN A 163 57.19 19.81 -22.18
C ASN A 163 55.75 19.66 -22.71
N CYS A 164 54.95 20.72 -22.55
CA CYS A 164 53.67 20.89 -23.22
C CYS A 164 53.88 21.69 -24.51
N PHE A 165 53.89 21.00 -25.65
CA PHE A 165 53.59 21.64 -26.92
C PHE A 165 52.08 21.93 -26.98
N PRO A 166 51.63 23.09 -27.52
CA PRO A 166 50.22 23.40 -27.63
C PRO A 166 49.55 22.46 -28.64
N LYS A 167 48.74 21.52 -28.14
CA LYS A 167 47.87 20.71 -29.00
C LYS A 167 46.77 21.61 -29.56
N THR A 168 46.74 21.73 -30.88
CA THR A 168 45.64 22.33 -31.64
C THR A 168 44.29 21.75 -31.17
N PRO A 169 43.24 22.57 -30.99
CA PRO A 169 41.95 22.09 -30.49
C PRO A 169 41.33 21.14 -31.51
N VAL A 170 41.23 19.86 -31.14
CA VAL A 170 40.48 18.86 -31.91
C VAL A 170 39.01 19.30 -31.94
N ARG A 171 38.50 19.69 -33.12
CA ARG A 171 37.07 19.93 -33.32
C ARG A 171 36.32 18.65 -32.95
N LYS A 172 35.53 18.69 -31.87
CA LYS A 172 34.61 17.60 -31.51
C LYS A 172 33.65 17.40 -32.68
N THR A 173 33.69 16.24 -33.32
CA THR A 173 32.70 15.86 -34.33
C THR A 173 31.30 15.94 -33.73
N PRO A 174 30.29 16.47 -34.44
CA PRO A 174 28.91 16.49 -33.97
C PRO A 174 28.49 15.08 -33.56
N TYR A 175 27.95 14.92 -32.35
CA TYR A 175 27.35 13.66 -31.95
C TYR A 175 26.20 13.35 -32.91
N LYS A 176 26.19 12.15 -33.51
CA LYS A 176 25.02 11.68 -34.27
C LYS A 176 23.83 11.60 -33.29
N THR A 177 22.86 12.47 -33.46
CA THR A 177 21.60 12.45 -32.70
C THR A 177 20.70 11.41 -33.36
N HIS A 178 20.31 10.38 -32.61
CA HIS A 178 19.32 9.41 -33.07
C HIS A 178 17.91 9.96 -32.87
N THR A 179 16.96 9.59 -33.73
CA THR A 179 15.58 10.04 -33.62
C THR A 179 14.81 9.22 -32.57
N PRO A 180 13.80 9.82 -31.89
CA PRO A 180 12.89 9.08 -31.02
C PRO A 180 12.20 7.91 -31.73
N GLU A 181 11.91 8.05 -33.02
CA GLU A 181 11.26 7.05 -33.85
C GLU A 181 12.13 5.81 -34.03
N ASP A 182 13.43 5.99 -34.27
CA ASP A 182 14.40 4.88 -34.40
C ASP A 182 14.50 4.08 -33.10
N ARG A 183 14.48 4.80 -31.96
CA ARG A 183 14.47 4.17 -30.64
C ARG A 183 13.21 3.36 -30.40
N SER A 184 12.03 3.90 -30.69
CA SER A 184 10.77 3.16 -30.54
C SER A 184 10.79 1.90 -31.39
N ARG A 185 11.19 2.00 -32.67
CA ARG A 185 11.27 0.85 -33.59
C ARG A 185 12.17 -0.27 -33.09
N ILE A 186 13.34 0.07 -32.53
CA ILE A 186 14.29 -0.92 -31.97
C ILE A 186 13.71 -1.60 -30.73
N VAL A 187 13.07 -0.84 -29.84
CA VAL A 187 12.45 -1.40 -28.62
C VAL A 187 11.24 -2.28 -28.98
N ASP A 188 10.44 -1.88 -29.96
CA ASP A 188 9.30 -2.66 -30.44
C ASP A 188 9.72 -3.96 -31.12
N ALA A 189 10.79 -3.94 -31.92
CA ALA A 189 11.39 -5.14 -32.49
C ALA A 189 11.85 -6.11 -31.39
N ALA A 190 12.52 -5.61 -30.35
CA ALA A 190 12.93 -6.46 -29.23
C ALA A 190 11.75 -7.06 -28.47
N ASN A 191 10.68 -6.28 -28.26
CA ASN A 191 9.47 -6.76 -27.57
C ASN A 191 8.71 -7.83 -28.37
N ARG A 192 8.80 -7.81 -29.70
CA ARG A 192 8.24 -8.85 -30.58
C ARG A 192 9.12 -10.10 -30.71
N GLY A 193 10.33 -10.08 -30.15
CA GLY A 193 11.32 -11.15 -30.33
C GLY A 193 12.08 -11.10 -31.67
N ASP A 194 11.98 -9.99 -32.40
CA ASP A 194 12.73 -9.77 -33.65
C ASP A 194 14.22 -9.48 -33.37
N ASP A 195 15.06 -9.60 -34.40
CA ASP A 195 16.48 -9.20 -34.31
C ASP A 195 16.64 -7.67 -34.31
N TRP A 196 16.42 -7.09 -33.13
CA TRP A 196 16.61 -5.67 -32.85
C TRP A 196 18.05 -5.20 -33.07
N SER A 197 19.03 -6.10 -33.02
CA SER A 197 20.46 -5.77 -33.18
C SER A 197 20.83 -5.51 -34.64
N ALA A 198 20.25 -6.29 -35.56
CA ALA A 198 20.33 -6.05 -37.00
C ALA A 198 19.56 -4.77 -37.39
N LEU A 199 18.39 -4.54 -36.79
CA LEU A 199 17.61 -3.31 -37.00
C LEU A 199 18.38 -2.06 -36.54
N ALA A 200 18.99 -2.11 -35.36
CA ALA A 200 19.84 -1.04 -34.84
C ALA A 200 21.02 -0.72 -35.76
N SER A 201 21.67 -1.75 -36.28
CA SER A 201 22.77 -1.59 -37.25
C SER A 201 22.31 -0.89 -38.53
N ARG A 202 21.13 -1.24 -39.05
CA ARG A 202 20.53 -0.62 -40.24
C ARG A 202 20.16 0.85 -40.03
N LEU A 203 19.69 1.19 -38.84
CA LEU A 203 19.39 2.57 -38.42
C LEU A 203 20.63 3.37 -38.01
N GLY A 204 21.82 2.78 -38.11
CA GLY A 204 23.09 3.43 -37.75
C GLY A 204 23.25 3.69 -36.25
N VAL A 205 22.51 2.95 -35.40
CA VAL A 205 22.58 3.03 -33.95
C VAL A 205 23.65 2.06 -33.45
N LYS A 206 24.59 2.55 -32.64
CA LYS A 206 25.63 1.70 -32.05
C LYS A 206 25.00 0.62 -31.17
N TYR A 207 25.52 -0.60 -31.25
CA TYR A 207 25.03 -1.75 -30.48
C TYR A 207 24.83 -1.43 -28.99
N LYS A 208 25.83 -0.83 -28.33
CA LYS A 208 25.74 -0.48 -26.90
C LYS A 208 24.57 0.47 -26.59
N THR A 209 24.31 1.43 -27.47
CA THR A 209 23.19 2.38 -27.36
C THR A 209 21.85 1.66 -27.54
N ALA A 210 21.73 0.82 -28.58
CA ALA A 210 20.53 0.01 -28.83
C ALA A 210 20.27 -1.00 -27.69
N TYR A 211 21.30 -1.69 -27.21
CA TYR A 211 21.23 -2.58 -26.06
C TYR A 211 20.73 -1.85 -24.81
N THR A 212 21.17 -0.61 -24.59
CA THR A 212 20.70 0.21 -23.46
C THR A 212 19.21 0.56 -23.63
N TRP A 213 18.75 0.84 -24.86
CA TRP A 213 17.33 1.10 -25.12
C TRP A 213 16.46 -0.14 -24.91
N VAL A 214 16.92 -1.31 -25.38
CA VAL A 214 16.23 -2.59 -25.28
C VAL A 214 16.21 -3.11 -23.85
N SER A 215 17.35 -3.13 -23.16
CA SER A 215 17.44 -3.57 -21.75
C SER A 215 16.64 -2.69 -20.79
N THR A 216 16.40 -1.42 -21.16
CA THR A 216 15.53 -0.53 -20.38
C THR A 216 14.07 -0.53 -20.85
N SER A 217 13.76 -1.16 -21.99
CA SER A 217 12.45 -1.16 -22.66
C SER A 217 11.84 0.25 -22.85
N ARG A 218 12.70 1.27 -23.04
CA ARG A 218 12.30 2.69 -23.08
C ARG A 218 12.16 3.19 -24.52
N LYS A 219 10.94 3.56 -24.92
CA LYS A 219 10.65 4.11 -26.26
C LYS A 219 11.01 5.60 -26.39
N GLU A 220 10.91 6.37 -25.30
CA GLU A 220 11.07 7.83 -25.33
C GLU A 220 12.49 8.31 -24.97
N MET A 221 12.96 9.37 -25.65
CA MET A 221 14.17 10.09 -25.28
C MET A 221 14.01 10.83 -23.95
N PHE A 222 15.08 10.93 -23.16
CA PHE A 222 15.09 11.87 -22.04
C PHE A 222 14.89 13.27 -22.63
N LEU A 223 13.84 13.96 -22.19
CA LEU A 223 13.78 15.41 -22.33
C LEU A 223 15.07 15.95 -21.68
N LYS A 224 15.84 16.75 -22.41
CA LYS A 224 16.95 17.50 -21.82
C LYS A 224 16.31 18.47 -20.83
N SER A 225 16.20 18.05 -19.59
CA SER A 225 15.54 18.83 -18.55
C SER A 225 16.30 20.14 -18.41
N GLY A 226 15.62 21.26 -18.70
CA GLY A 226 15.90 22.49 -17.96
C GLY A 226 15.67 22.24 -16.46
N LYS A 227 16.06 23.18 -15.59
CA LYS A 227 15.88 23.09 -14.14
C LYS A 227 14.40 23.16 -13.73
N THR A 228 13.55 22.23 -14.16
CA THR A 228 12.23 22.02 -13.57
C THR A 228 12.43 21.22 -12.29
N SER A 229 12.42 21.91 -11.15
CA SER A 229 12.31 21.31 -9.81
C SER A 229 10.88 21.47 -9.31
N PHE A 230 10.40 20.54 -8.50
CA PHE A 230 9.23 20.80 -7.67
C PHE A 230 9.62 21.64 -6.46
N THR A 231 8.74 22.54 -6.03
CA THR A 231 8.78 23.16 -4.69
C THR A 231 8.21 22.16 -3.67
N GLU A 232 8.48 22.37 -2.38
CA GLU A 232 7.95 21.46 -1.36
C GLU A 232 6.41 21.48 -1.33
N ASP A 233 5.77 22.64 -1.54
CA ASP A 233 4.30 22.75 -1.63
C ASP A 233 3.70 21.93 -2.79
N GLU A 234 4.39 21.91 -3.93
CA GLU A 234 4.00 21.09 -5.08
C GLU A 234 4.16 19.60 -4.77
N ILE A 235 5.22 19.21 -4.05
CA ILE A 235 5.43 17.83 -3.61
C ILE A 235 4.32 17.42 -2.65
N GLN A 236 3.96 18.26 -1.67
CA GLN A 236 2.87 18.00 -0.73
C GLN A 236 1.52 17.88 -1.47
N THR A 237 1.29 18.69 -2.50
CA THR A 237 0.10 18.59 -3.36
C THR A 237 0.05 17.25 -4.09
N ILE A 238 1.18 16.79 -4.64
CA ILE A 238 1.25 15.48 -5.31
C ILE A 238 1.03 14.34 -4.31
N ILE A 239 1.60 14.43 -3.10
CA ILE A 239 1.37 13.47 -2.02
C ILE A 239 -0.11 13.42 -1.67
N GLN A 240 -0.77 14.57 -1.50
CA GLN A 240 -2.19 14.66 -1.21
C GLN A 240 -3.05 13.94 -2.28
N TRP A 241 -2.71 14.07 -3.57
CA TRP A 241 -3.41 13.33 -4.63
C TRP A 241 -3.28 11.81 -4.49
N ILE A 242 -2.14 11.30 -4.01
CA ILE A 242 -1.90 9.88 -3.77
C ILE A 242 -2.66 9.41 -2.53
N GLU A 243 -2.68 10.24 -1.48
CA GLU A 243 -3.41 9.97 -0.24
C GLU A 243 -4.93 9.92 -0.47
N GLU A 244 -5.45 10.75 -1.39
CA GLU A 244 -6.86 10.76 -1.80
C GLU A 244 -7.22 9.62 -2.78
N ASN A 245 -6.28 9.15 -3.59
CA ASN A 245 -6.51 8.07 -4.53
C ASN A 245 -5.26 7.19 -4.68
N ARG A 246 -5.23 6.10 -3.91
CA ARG A 246 -4.12 5.12 -3.93
C ARG A 246 -3.94 4.40 -5.25
N GLN A 247 -4.97 4.33 -6.09
CA GLN A 247 -4.92 3.62 -7.37
C GLN A 247 -4.31 4.49 -8.47
N MET A 248 -4.07 5.78 -8.20
CA MET A 248 -3.48 6.70 -9.15
C MET A 248 -2.08 6.23 -9.56
N THR A 249 -1.91 6.01 -10.84
CA THR A 249 -0.65 5.62 -11.46
C THR A 249 0.27 6.82 -11.62
N LEU A 250 1.59 6.58 -11.67
CA LEU A 250 2.57 7.64 -11.95
C LEU A 250 2.29 8.37 -13.28
N LYS A 251 1.66 7.72 -14.27
CA LYS A 251 1.28 8.36 -15.52
C LYS A 251 0.14 9.36 -15.32
N GLU A 252 -0.86 9.02 -14.52
CA GLU A 252 -1.95 9.91 -14.17
C GLU A 252 -1.44 11.08 -13.32
N ILE A 253 -0.49 10.83 -12.42
CA ILE A 253 0.19 11.90 -11.67
C ILE A 253 0.91 12.85 -12.63
N VAL A 254 1.67 12.34 -13.60
CA VAL A 254 2.33 13.19 -14.62
C VAL A 254 1.31 14.03 -15.39
N ALA A 255 0.18 13.42 -15.79
CA ALA A 255 -0.89 14.15 -16.46
C ALA A 255 -1.49 15.25 -15.57
N LYS A 256 -1.73 14.96 -14.28
CA LYS A 256 -2.19 15.92 -13.28
C LYS A 256 -1.18 17.04 -13.01
N VAL A 257 0.11 16.73 -12.94
CA VAL A 257 1.19 17.74 -12.81
C VAL A 257 1.17 18.67 -14.02
N LYS A 258 1.01 18.12 -15.23
CA LYS A 258 0.93 18.93 -16.45
C LYS A 258 -0.30 19.83 -16.48
N SER A 259 -1.46 19.33 -16.05
CA SER A 259 -2.70 20.11 -16.06
C SER A 259 -2.80 21.12 -14.91
N HIS A 260 -2.44 20.74 -13.68
CA HIS A 260 -2.59 21.56 -12.46
C HIS A 260 -1.35 22.41 -12.15
N LEU A 261 -0.15 21.85 -12.22
CA LEU A 261 1.09 22.56 -11.89
C LEU A 261 1.76 23.20 -13.12
N LYS A 262 1.20 22.98 -14.31
CA LYS A 262 1.71 23.48 -15.60
C LYS A 262 3.18 23.11 -15.86
N LYS A 263 3.63 21.98 -15.29
CA LYS A 263 4.98 21.45 -15.46
C LYS A 263 4.96 20.20 -16.35
N ASP A 264 5.77 20.20 -17.40
CA ASP A 264 5.96 19.02 -18.23
C ASP A 264 7.13 18.19 -17.66
N VAL A 265 6.81 17.05 -17.06
CA VAL A 265 7.76 16.20 -16.35
C VAL A 265 7.63 14.76 -16.83
N CYS A 266 8.72 14.01 -16.80
CA CYS A 266 8.66 12.58 -17.08
C CYS A 266 8.28 11.77 -15.84
N VAL A 267 7.77 10.56 -16.04
CA VAL A 267 7.40 9.62 -14.97
C VAL A 267 8.53 9.41 -13.95
N TYR A 268 9.77 9.30 -14.42
CA TYR A 268 10.94 9.09 -13.55
C TYR A 268 11.25 10.29 -12.66
N PHE A 269 10.95 11.50 -13.14
CA PHE A 269 11.14 12.71 -12.35
C PHE A 269 10.16 12.74 -11.17
N VAL A 270 8.89 12.41 -11.44
CA VAL A 270 7.88 12.24 -10.38
C VAL A 270 8.29 11.12 -9.44
N GLU A 271 8.67 9.95 -9.96
CA GLU A 271 9.11 8.80 -9.15
C GLU A 271 10.28 9.16 -8.23
N GLY A 272 11.34 9.78 -8.76
CA GLY A 272 12.52 10.17 -7.98
C GLY A 272 12.24 11.30 -6.98
N THR A 273 11.29 12.20 -7.27
CA THR A 273 10.87 13.25 -6.33
C THR A 273 10.10 12.64 -5.14
N LEU A 274 9.26 11.65 -5.44
CA LEU A 274 8.42 10.94 -4.50
C LEU A 274 9.16 9.83 -3.74
N GLU A 275 10.35 9.45 -4.19
CA GLU A 275 11.17 8.41 -3.59
C GLU A 275 11.47 8.70 -2.11
N GLY A 276 11.04 7.75 -1.26
CA GLY A 276 11.18 7.83 0.20
C GLY A 276 10.27 8.86 0.89
N ARG A 277 9.34 9.52 0.19
CA ARG A 277 8.31 10.35 0.83
C ARG A 277 7.31 9.45 1.57
N LEU A 278 6.69 9.99 2.62
CA LEU A 278 5.67 9.29 3.42
C LEU A 278 4.29 9.49 2.80
N TYR A 279 3.50 8.42 2.80
CA TYR A 279 2.12 8.45 2.32
C TYR A 279 1.18 8.03 3.45
N GLN A 280 0.08 8.75 3.57
CA GLN A 280 -1.06 8.36 4.39
C GLN A 280 -1.92 7.35 3.63
N HIS A 281 -1.89 6.11 4.08
CA HIS A 281 -3.01 5.24 3.84
C HIS A 281 -4.09 5.59 4.87
N ARG A 282 -5.12 6.35 4.47
CA ARG A 282 -6.37 6.32 5.23
C ARG A 282 -6.99 4.95 4.98
N ARG A 283 -7.10 4.12 6.03
CA ARG A 283 -7.80 2.83 5.99
C ARG A 283 -9.25 2.96 5.49
N SER A 284 -9.82 4.18 5.48
CA SER A 284 -11.23 4.45 5.25
C SER A 284 -11.70 4.44 3.80
N GLN A 285 -10.82 4.63 2.81
CA GLN A 285 -11.27 4.87 1.43
C GLN A 285 -11.66 3.60 0.65
N ASP A 286 -11.30 2.43 1.17
CA ASP A 286 -11.77 1.14 0.63
C ASP A 286 -13.15 0.74 1.20
N TYR A 287 -13.68 1.48 2.18
CA TYR A 287 -15.01 1.21 2.74
C TYR A 287 -16.05 2.04 2.02
N HIS A 288 -16.86 1.36 1.19
CA HIS A 288 -18.01 2.02 0.62
C HIS A 288 -18.97 2.49 1.75
N PRO A 289 -19.42 3.76 1.74
CA PRO A 289 -20.34 4.31 2.74
C PRO A 289 -21.55 3.42 3.04
N HIS A 290 -22.07 2.76 2.02
CA HIS A 290 -23.22 1.85 2.11
C HIS A 290 -22.93 0.59 2.91
N LEU A 291 -21.67 0.14 3.00
CA LEU A 291 -21.26 -1.00 3.83
C LEU A 291 -21.07 -0.60 5.30
N MET A 292 -20.49 0.58 5.57
CA MET A 292 -20.21 1.03 6.94
C MET A 292 -21.48 1.39 7.73
N ASN A 293 -22.49 1.94 7.05
CA ASN A 293 -23.74 2.39 7.65
C ASN A 293 -24.92 1.45 7.40
N THR A 294 -24.66 0.16 7.11
CA THR A 294 -25.73 -0.86 7.15
C THR A 294 -26.37 -0.89 8.53
N ILE A 295 -27.66 -1.26 8.58
CA ILE A 295 -28.39 -1.42 9.84
C ILE A 295 -27.65 -2.39 10.77
N GLU A 296 -27.13 -3.49 10.21
CA GLU A 296 -26.35 -4.49 10.95
C GLU A 296 -25.09 -3.88 11.60
N ASN A 297 -24.28 -3.12 10.86
CA ASN A 297 -23.07 -2.51 11.40
C ASN A 297 -23.37 -1.39 12.40
N LYS A 298 -24.48 -0.67 12.23
CA LYS A 298 -24.97 0.27 13.26
C LYS A 298 -25.38 -0.45 14.54
N MET A 299 -26.09 -1.58 14.44
CA MET A 299 -26.48 -2.38 15.59
C MET A 299 -25.25 -2.91 16.33
N LYS A 300 -24.27 -3.47 15.60
CA LYS A 300 -22.99 -3.93 16.17
C LYS A 300 -22.23 -2.79 16.86
N ARG A 301 -22.19 -1.59 16.27
CA ARG A 301 -21.62 -0.38 16.90
C ARG A 301 -22.35 0.00 18.19
N SER A 302 -23.68 0.00 18.17
CA SER A 302 -24.50 0.29 19.34
C SER A 302 -24.27 -0.72 20.47
N GLU A 303 -24.18 -2.00 20.14
CA GLU A 303 -23.86 -3.08 21.07
C GLU A 303 -22.47 -2.91 21.68
N TYR A 304 -21.45 -2.65 20.87
CA TYR A 304 -20.10 -2.33 21.35
C TYR A 304 -20.11 -1.17 22.35
N VAL A 305 -20.78 -0.05 22.03
CA VAL A 305 -20.86 1.12 22.93
C VAL A 305 -21.58 0.78 24.23
N LYS A 306 -22.65 -0.02 24.19
CA LYS A 306 -23.36 -0.49 25.40
C LYS A 306 -22.45 -1.34 26.28
N THR A 307 -21.76 -2.30 25.69
CA THR A 307 -20.82 -3.19 26.40
C THR A 307 -19.65 -2.42 27.00
N LEU A 308 -19.09 -1.48 26.25
CA LEU A 308 -18.02 -0.60 26.75
C LEU A 308 -18.49 0.23 27.96
N LYS A 309 -19.67 0.88 27.86
CA LYS A 309 -20.25 1.65 28.96
C LYS A 309 -20.53 0.78 30.19
N TYR A 310 -21.07 -0.43 29.99
CA TYR A 310 -21.29 -1.38 31.07
C TYR A 310 -20.00 -1.67 31.86
N TYR A 311 -18.88 -1.91 31.17
CA TYR A 311 -17.60 -2.13 31.86
C TYR A 311 -17.03 -0.87 32.52
N MET A 312 -17.24 0.30 31.93
CA MET A 312 -16.89 1.58 32.55
C MET A 312 -17.70 1.81 33.85
N ASP A 313 -18.99 1.51 33.85
CA ASP A 313 -19.88 1.63 35.02
C ASP A 313 -19.48 0.65 36.14
N LEU A 314 -18.99 -0.54 35.77
CA LEU A 314 -18.39 -1.51 36.70
C LEU A 314 -17.01 -1.08 37.22
N LYS A 315 -16.48 0.08 36.79
CA LYS A 315 -15.15 0.59 37.15
C LYS A 315 -14.02 -0.38 36.77
N LYS A 316 -14.22 -1.14 35.68
CA LYS A 316 -13.15 -1.90 35.07
C LYS A 316 -12.14 -0.96 34.41
N SER A 317 -10.88 -1.34 34.44
CA SER A 317 -9.81 -0.63 33.77
C SER A 317 -9.80 -0.99 32.29
N ILE A 318 -10.16 -0.03 31.44
CA ILE A 318 -10.21 -0.21 29.98
C ILE A 318 -8.83 0.08 29.38
N ILE A 319 -8.35 -0.84 28.55
CA ILE A 319 -7.09 -0.73 27.81
C ILE A 319 -7.43 -0.82 26.32
N TRP A 320 -7.09 0.20 25.54
CA TRP A 320 -7.24 0.17 24.10
C TRP A 320 -5.94 -0.28 23.45
N LEU A 321 -6.01 -1.32 22.63
CA LEU A 321 -4.91 -1.85 21.83
C LEU A 321 -5.13 -1.50 20.35
N GLY A 322 -4.05 -1.24 19.63
CA GLY A 322 -4.13 -0.96 18.19
C GLY A 322 -2.80 -1.15 17.48
N GLU A 323 -2.90 -1.42 16.18
CA GLU A 323 -1.76 -1.56 15.27
C GLU A 323 -1.80 -0.43 14.22
N ALA A 324 -0.63 0.14 13.91
CA ALA A 324 -0.44 1.07 12.80
C ALA A 324 0.79 0.70 11.98
N ASN A 325 0.69 0.83 10.65
CA ASN A 325 1.76 0.49 9.72
C ASN A 325 2.14 1.71 8.88
N PHE A 326 3.38 2.18 9.01
CA PHE A 326 3.92 3.27 8.19
C PHE A 326 4.70 2.68 7.02
N LYS A 327 4.10 2.74 5.82
CA LYS A 327 4.74 2.31 4.58
C LYS A 327 5.50 3.46 3.95
N MET A 328 6.78 3.23 3.64
CA MET A 328 7.65 4.24 3.05
C MET A 328 7.89 4.03 1.55
N PHE A 329 6.90 3.62 0.75
CA PHE A 329 7.08 3.59 -0.71
C PHE A 329 5.82 3.37 -1.57
N CYS A 330 5.91 3.76 -2.85
CA CYS A 330 4.97 3.45 -3.94
C CYS A 330 5.63 2.54 -4.98
N ARG A 331 5.86 1.25 -4.71
CA ARG A 331 6.02 0.29 -5.82
C ARG A 331 4.62 -0.12 -6.25
N ARG A 332 4.46 -0.29 -7.55
CA ARG A 332 3.19 -0.72 -8.14
C ARG A 332 2.67 -1.96 -7.42
N ALA A 333 1.36 -2.03 -7.17
CA ALA A 333 0.67 -3.27 -6.81
C ALA A 333 0.90 -4.39 -7.86
N LYS A 334 1.32 -4.04 -9.09
CA LYS A 334 1.74 -4.96 -10.14
C LYS A 334 3.18 -4.68 -10.57
N GLY A 335 4.09 -5.59 -10.23
CA GLY A 335 5.45 -5.60 -10.81
C GLY A 335 5.37 -5.64 -12.33
N ARG A 336 6.32 -4.99 -13.03
CA ARG A 336 6.60 -5.34 -14.43
C ARG A 336 7.68 -6.39 -14.38
N PHE A 337 7.36 -7.61 -14.79
CA PHE A 337 8.36 -8.45 -15.42
C PHE A 337 7.78 -9.25 -16.59
N ASN A 338 8.67 -9.35 -17.55
CA ASN A 338 8.65 -10.04 -18.80
C ASN A 338 8.73 -11.54 -18.47
N THR A 339 7.86 -12.35 -19.08
CA THR A 339 7.86 -13.82 -19.07
C THR A 339 7.64 -14.52 -17.70
N ASN A 340 6.39 -14.95 -17.49
CA ASN A 340 5.97 -16.22 -16.86
C ASN A 340 6.40 -16.57 -15.41
N SER A 341 6.66 -15.61 -14.52
CA SER A 341 6.76 -15.93 -13.09
C SER A 341 6.22 -14.82 -12.18
N THR A 342 5.27 -15.16 -11.32
CA THR A 342 4.72 -14.31 -10.26
C THR A 342 5.68 -14.32 -9.08
N ILE A 343 6.53 -13.30 -8.99
CA ILE A 343 7.22 -12.95 -7.74
C ILE A 343 6.66 -11.61 -7.27
N TYR A 344 6.15 -11.58 -6.04
CA TYR A 344 5.71 -10.37 -5.37
C TYR A 344 6.84 -9.34 -5.36
N ALA A 345 6.55 -8.10 -5.77
CA ALA A 345 7.50 -7.00 -5.70
C ALA A 345 8.07 -6.91 -4.27
N THR A 346 9.39 -6.73 -4.17
CA THR A 346 10.14 -6.50 -2.92
C THR A 346 9.30 -5.74 -1.89
N CYS A 347 9.07 -6.33 -0.72
CA CYS A 347 8.31 -5.72 0.37
C CYS A 347 8.80 -4.29 0.63
N ASP A 348 7.91 -3.31 0.51
CA ASP A 348 8.24 -1.93 0.81
C ASP A 348 8.66 -1.84 2.29
N PRO A 349 9.75 -1.11 2.61
CA PRO A 349 10.14 -0.87 3.99
C PRO A 349 8.95 -0.31 4.78
N THR A 350 8.59 -1.02 5.84
CA THR A 350 7.42 -0.73 6.66
C THR A 350 7.84 -0.69 8.11
N ILE A 351 7.47 0.38 8.81
CA ILE A 351 7.57 0.46 10.27
C ILE A 351 6.23 -0.01 10.83
N TYR A 352 6.27 -1.15 11.52
CA TYR A 352 5.14 -1.68 12.27
C TYR A 352 5.12 -1.01 13.64
N MET A 353 3.96 -0.52 14.05
CA MET A 353 3.75 -0.01 15.39
C MET A 353 2.60 -0.75 16.06
N MET A 354 2.76 -0.95 17.35
CA MET A 354 1.72 -1.51 18.20
C MET A 354 1.74 -0.79 19.54
N GLY A 355 0.54 -0.57 20.08
CA GLY A 355 0.38 0.24 21.27
C GLY A 355 -0.79 -0.17 22.12
N ALA A 356 -0.66 0.08 23.42
CA ALA A 356 -1.75 0.02 24.37
C ALA A 356 -1.79 1.29 25.24
N ILE A 357 -2.99 1.86 25.40
CA ILE A 357 -3.23 3.02 26.27
C ILE A 357 -4.44 2.79 27.17
N SER A 358 -4.48 3.49 28.30
CA SER A 358 -5.62 3.54 29.22
C SER A 358 -5.89 4.99 29.67
N HIS A 359 -6.85 5.18 30.58
CA HIS A 359 -7.09 6.46 31.22
C HIS A 359 -5.91 6.96 32.06
N ASP A 360 -5.05 6.05 32.50
CA ASP A 360 -3.86 6.35 33.31
C ASP A 360 -2.64 6.70 32.44
N GLY A 361 -2.79 6.66 31.11
CA GLY A 361 -1.75 6.98 30.14
C GLY A 361 -1.34 5.80 29.27
N VAL A 362 -0.11 5.87 28.77
CA VAL A 362 0.47 4.82 27.92
C VAL A 362 0.82 3.61 28.76
N LEU A 363 0.38 2.43 28.31
CA LEU A 363 0.83 1.15 28.86
C LEU A 363 2.17 0.77 28.26
N ASP A 364 2.22 0.75 26.92
CA ASP A 364 3.42 0.52 26.12
C ASP A 364 3.14 0.94 24.66
N LEU A 365 4.18 1.42 23.99
CA LEU A 365 4.18 1.80 22.57
C LEU A 365 5.48 1.33 21.94
N LYS A 366 5.38 0.46 20.93
CA LYS A 366 6.53 -0.16 20.29
C LYS A 366 6.50 0.03 18.79
N ARG A 367 7.69 0.19 18.20
CA ARG A 367 7.92 0.20 16.76
C ARG A 367 8.98 -0.82 16.36
N SER A 368 8.75 -1.51 15.26
CA SER A 368 9.65 -2.54 14.73
C SER A 368 9.64 -2.56 13.20
N ARG A 369 10.73 -3.06 12.61
CA ARG A 369 10.81 -3.36 11.17
C ARG A 369 10.13 -4.67 10.80
N THR A 370 9.82 -5.49 11.81
CA THR A 370 9.03 -6.70 11.67
C THR A 370 7.71 -6.51 12.39
N ARG A 371 6.74 -7.33 12.03
CA ARG A 371 5.47 -7.38 12.72
C ARG A 371 5.66 -7.61 14.23
N ILE A 372 4.93 -6.84 15.03
CA ILE A 372 4.88 -6.95 16.49
C ILE A 372 3.66 -7.80 16.84
N ARG A 373 3.81 -8.73 17.78
CA ARG A 373 2.68 -9.51 18.28
C ARG A 373 2.02 -8.80 19.49
N PRO A 374 0.68 -8.82 19.61
CA PRO A 374 -0.07 -8.21 20.71
C PRO A 374 0.43 -8.58 22.10
N GLU A 375 0.81 -9.84 22.33
CA GLU A 375 1.25 -10.27 23.66
C GLU A 375 2.53 -9.55 24.12
N GLU A 376 3.38 -9.08 23.20
CA GLU A 376 4.62 -8.39 23.54
C GLU A 376 4.41 -7.03 24.23
N ILE A 377 3.25 -6.41 24.02
CA ILE A 377 2.83 -5.17 24.69
C ILE A 377 2.53 -5.44 26.17
N PHE A 378 2.03 -6.63 26.49
CA PHE A 378 1.59 -6.96 27.84
C PHE A 378 2.66 -7.68 28.68
N LYS A 379 3.75 -8.18 28.09
CA LYS A 379 4.78 -8.95 28.82
C LYS A 379 5.32 -8.24 30.05
N GLU A 380 5.91 -7.04 29.87
CA GLU A 380 6.53 -6.26 30.96
C GLU A 380 5.49 -5.77 31.98
N TRP A 381 4.32 -5.38 31.49
CA TRP A 381 3.24 -4.93 32.34
C TRP A 381 2.68 -6.05 33.23
N MET A 382 2.52 -7.26 32.68
CA MET A 382 2.07 -8.44 33.42
C MET A 382 3.11 -8.89 34.46
N GLU A 383 4.40 -8.71 34.20
CA GLU A 383 5.44 -8.96 35.19
C GLU A 383 5.36 -7.97 36.38
N THR A 384 4.92 -6.74 36.12
CA THR A 384 4.89 -5.66 37.11
C THR A 384 3.56 -5.56 37.88
N LYS A 385 2.42 -5.95 37.31
CA LYS A 385 1.06 -5.78 37.89
C LYS A 385 0.27 -7.09 38.02
N ARG A 386 0.90 -8.20 38.41
CA ARG A 386 0.25 -9.53 38.51
C ARG A 386 -1.01 -9.59 39.37
N ASP A 387 -1.17 -8.71 40.35
CA ASP A 387 -2.10 -8.96 41.46
C ASP A 387 -3.57 -8.56 41.20
N ASN A 388 -3.92 -7.96 40.05
CA ASN A 388 -5.31 -7.54 39.80
C ASN A 388 -5.77 -7.59 38.33
N ILE A 389 -5.43 -8.68 37.64
CA ILE A 389 -5.67 -8.81 36.19
C ILE A 389 -7.17 -8.98 35.84
N THR A 390 -7.99 -9.39 36.80
CA THR A 390 -9.45 -9.61 36.67
C THR A 390 -10.25 -8.34 36.36
N ASN A 391 -9.70 -7.16 36.66
CA ASN A 391 -10.39 -5.89 36.49
C ASN A 391 -10.17 -5.26 35.10
N PHE A 392 -9.51 -5.94 34.17
CA PHE A 392 -9.16 -5.35 32.87
C PHE A 392 -10.11 -5.75 31.74
N VAL A 393 -10.36 -4.78 30.87
CA VAL A 393 -11.00 -4.99 29.57
C VAL A 393 -10.05 -4.50 28.49
N ILE A 394 -9.59 -5.40 27.62
CA ILE A 394 -8.74 -5.06 26.49
C ILE A 394 -9.61 -4.92 25.25
N VAL A 395 -9.58 -3.73 24.67
CA VAL A 395 -10.34 -3.33 23.50
C VAL A 395 -9.45 -3.48 22.26
N CYS A 396 -9.85 -4.29 21.30
CA CYS A 396 -9.06 -4.63 20.09
C CYS A 396 -9.75 -4.17 18.82
N ASP A 397 -9.01 -3.62 17.86
CA ASP A 397 -9.53 -3.12 16.58
C ASP A 397 -9.42 -4.09 15.41
N SER A 398 -8.82 -5.27 15.62
CA SER A 398 -8.73 -6.33 14.62
C SER A 398 -9.06 -7.70 15.20
N ASP A 399 -9.77 -8.51 14.39
CA ASP A 399 -10.09 -9.90 14.71
C ASP A 399 -8.83 -10.73 14.92
N TYR A 400 -7.76 -10.38 14.21
CA TYR A 400 -6.47 -11.03 14.34
C TYR A 400 -5.86 -10.78 15.72
N CYS A 401 -5.77 -9.51 16.15
CA CYS A 401 -5.26 -9.17 17.49
C CYS A 401 -6.11 -9.82 18.57
N PHE A 402 -7.43 -9.84 18.38
CA PHE A 402 -8.35 -10.49 19.30
C PHE A 402 -8.05 -11.99 19.42
N SER A 403 -7.87 -12.70 18.30
CA SER A 403 -7.61 -14.14 18.30
C SER A 403 -6.29 -14.51 19.00
N GLU A 404 -5.21 -13.77 18.73
CA GLU A 404 -3.93 -14.01 19.41
C GLU A 404 -4.00 -13.70 20.91
N LEU A 405 -4.70 -12.64 21.29
CA LEU A 405 -4.88 -12.32 22.70
C LEU A 405 -5.82 -13.28 23.42
N ASP A 406 -6.85 -13.80 22.74
CA ASP A 406 -7.75 -14.81 23.28
C ASP A 406 -6.98 -16.09 23.61
N GLU A 407 -6.07 -16.52 22.73
CA GLU A 407 -5.15 -17.62 23.02
C GLU A 407 -4.22 -17.30 24.20
N TYR A 408 -3.63 -16.10 24.23
CA TYR A 408 -2.70 -15.68 25.27
C TYR A 408 -3.35 -15.57 26.66
N PHE A 409 -4.59 -15.07 26.72
CA PHE A 409 -5.35 -14.83 27.94
C PHE A 409 -6.39 -15.91 28.26
N ASN A 410 -6.39 -17.05 27.56
CA ASN A 410 -7.36 -18.14 27.74
C ASN A 410 -7.49 -18.66 29.19
N ASN A 411 -6.46 -18.50 30.02
CA ASN A 411 -6.47 -18.91 31.44
C ASN A 411 -6.40 -17.72 32.41
N SER A 412 -6.74 -16.51 31.96
CA SER A 412 -6.82 -15.32 32.82
C SER A 412 -8.23 -14.75 32.84
N ASP A 413 -8.52 -13.95 33.85
CA ASP A 413 -9.81 -13.26 34.00
C ASP A 413 -9.86 -11.93 33.21
N VAL A 414 -9.01 -11.80 32.18
CA VAL A 414 -9.03 -10.62 31.29
C VAL A 414 -10.25 -10.70 30.40
N THR A 415 -10.99 -9.60 30.31
CA THR A 415 -12.09 -9.50 29.35
C THR A 415 -11.56 -8.93 28.04
N LEU A 416 -11.81 -9.59 26.91
CA LEU A 416 -11.53 -9.04 25.59
C LEU A 416 -12.79 -8.45 24.98
N LEU A 417 -12.67 -7.27 24.37
CA LEU A 417 -13.75 -6.59 23.67
C LEU A 417 -13.28 -6.21 22.26
N LEU A 418 -13.86 -6.84 21.25
CA LEU A 418 -13.59 -6.51 19.86
C LEU A 418 -14.39 -5.26 19.44
N LEU A 419 -13.74 -4.34 18.73
CA LEU A 419 -14.44 -3.22 18.08
C LEU A 419 -15.41 -3.75 17.03
N SER A 420 -16.55 -3.07 16.91
CA SER A 420 -17.46 -3.31 15.79
C SER A 420 -16.77 -3.08 14.43
N PRO A 421 -17.18 -3.81 13.38
CA PRO A 421 -16.63 -3.61 12.03
C PRO A 421 -16.66 -2.15 11.57
N TYR A 422 -15.68 -1.75 10.77
CA TYR A 422 -15.58 -0.40 10.19
C TYR A 422 -15.56 0.74 11.22
N SER A 423 -15.12 0.47 12.45
CA SER A 423 -15.23 1.42 13.56
C SER A 423 -13.89 1.84 14.14
N CYS A 424 -12.79 1.81 13.36
CA CYS A 424 -11.45 2.18 13.84
C CYS A 424 -11.41 3.55 14.53
N THR A 425 -12.27 4.50 14.12
CA THR A 425 -12.40 5.82 14.78
C THR A 425 -12.85 5.77 16.25
N LEU A 426 -13.34 4.62 16.72
CA LEU A 426 -13.67 4.37 18.12
C LEU A 426 -12.47 3.85 18.94
N ASN A 427 -11.35 3.55 18.27
CA ASN A 427 -10.07 3.27 18.92
C ASN A 427 -9.32 4.60 19.12
N PRO A 428 -9.10 5.05 20.37
CA PRO A 428 -8.39 6.30 20.64
C PRO A 428 -6.94 6.30 20.14
N LEU A 429 -6.32 5.13 19.94
CA LEU A 429 -4.98 5.04 19.38
C LEU A 429 -4.86 5.63 17.98
N GLU A 430 -5.93 5.64 17.17
CA GLU A 430 -5.91 6.27 15.85
C GLU A 430 -5.55 7.76 15.92
N ILE A 431 -5.92 8.46 17.00
CA ILE A 431 -5.55 9.86 17.21
C ILE A 431 -4.06 9.99 17.54
N ILE A 432 -3.53 9.09 18.37
CA ILE A 432 -2.10 9.05 18.71
C ILE A 432 -1.27 8.74 17.47
N TRP A 433 -1.72 7.79 16.65
CA TRP A 433 -1.09 7.42 15.38
C TRP A 433 -1.05 8.60 14.40
N GLU A 434 -2.14 9.36 14.28
CA GLU A 434 -2.17 10.55 13.42
C GLU A 434 -1.27 11.68 13.95
N ASN A 435 -1.13 11.84 15.28
CA ASN A 435 -0.17 12.79 15.86
C ASN A 435 1.28 12.39 15.54
N ILE A 436 1.63 11.11 15.74
CA ILE A 436 2.96 10.59 15.40
C ILE A 436 3.26 10.80 13.93
N LYS A 437 2.31 10.46 13.06
CA LYS A 437 2.42 10.64 11.62
C LYS A 437 2.66 12.11 11.23
N THR A 438 1.89 13.03 11.81
CA THR A 438 2.01 14.46 11.54
C THR A 438 3.39 14.97 11.92
N ASN A 439 3.95 14.48 13.04
CA ASN A 439 5.32 14.79 13.44
C ASN A 439 6.36 14.22 12.46
N ILE A 440 6.22 12.96 12.01
CA ILE A 440 7.17 12.40 11.03
C ILE A 440 7.11 13.20 9.71
N LYS A 441 5.90 13.59 9.25
CA LYS A 441 5.71 14.38 8.03
C LYS A 441 6.36 15.76 8.12
N SER A 442 6.31 16.43 9.28
CA SER A 442 6.89 17.77 9.47
C SER A 442 8.43 17.76 9.43
N GLN A 443 9.06 16.62 9.72
CA GLN A 443 10.52 16.44 9.75
C GLN A 443 11.13 16.01 8.41
N SER A 444 10.35 16.04 7.32
CA SER A 444 10.73 15.50 6.00
C SER A 444 11.85 16.27 5.26
N ASN A 445 12.43 17.31 5.87
CA ASN A 445 13.60 18.03 5.38
C ASN A 445 14.90 17.35 5.81
N ILE A 446 15.24 16.24 5.16
CA ILE A 446 16.50 15.54 5.42
C ILE A 446 17.63 16.21 4.62
N SER A 447 18.55 16.83 5.37
CA SER A 447 19.90 17.17 4.90
C SER A 447 20.61 15.90 4.41
N HIS A 448 21.24 15.99 3.23
CA HIS A 448 21.94 14.93 2.52
C HIS A 448 23.14 14.37 3.30
N PHE A 449 22.89 13.63 4.38
CA PHE A 449 23.94 12.85 5.03
C PHE A 449 23.95 11.44 4.45
N ILE A 450 24.95 11.22 3.58
CA ILE A 450 25.43 9.96 2.98
C ILE A 450 24.88 9.68 1.55
N PRO A 451 25.70 9.35 0.54
CA PRO A 451 25.24 9.26 -0.85
C PRO A 451 24.56 7.96 -1.29
N ASN A 452 24.50 6.91 -0.46
CA ASN A 452 24.34 5.54 -0.98
C ASN A 452 22.97 4.87 -0.77
N ASP A 453 22.10 5.34 0.14
CA ASP A 453 20.72 4.83 0.23
C ASP A 453 19.76 5.84 0.88
N LEU A 454 19.11 6.64 0.04
CA LEU A 454 18.12 7.65 0.46
C LEU A 454 16.92 7.01 1.18
N LYS A 455 16.59 5.74 0.90
CA LYS A 455 15.43 5.06 1.50
C LYS A 455 15.70 4.69 2.94
N GLU A 456 16.84 4.04 3.17
CA GLU A 456 17.27 3.67 4.52
C GLU A 456 17.47 4.91 5.40
N GLN A 457 17.99 6.01 4.84
CA GLN A 457 18.11 7.27 5.58
C GLN A 457 16.76 7.83 6.02
N ARG A 458 15.79 7.86 5.11
CA ARG A 458 14.43 8.33 5.41
C ARG A 458 13.73 7.43 6.42
N LEU A 459 13.95 6.12 6.33
CA LEU A 459 13.46 5.14 7.29
C LEU A 459 14.06 5.39 8.68
N LEU A 460 15.38 5.54 8.79
CA LEU A 460 16.07 5.84 10.05
C LEU A 460 15.60 7.17 10.65
N VAL A 461 15.33 8.18 9.83
CA VAL A 461 14.77 9.45 10.30
C VAL A 461 13.35 9.26 10.82
N ALA A 462 12.51 8.51 10.11
CA ALA A 462 11.16 8.21 10.59
C ALA A 462 11.17 7.41 11.90
N GLU A 463 12.03 6.40 12.01
CA GLU A 463 12.26 5.64 13.25
C GLU A 463 12.71 6.56 14.38
N LYS A 464 13.68 7.44 14.13
CA LYS A 464 14.13 8.42 15.11
C LYS A 464 13.02 9.38 15.55
N CYS A 465 12.22 9.90 14.62
CA CYS A 465 11.10 10.78 14.95
C CYS A 465 10.05 10.06 15.82
N ILE A 466 9.82 8.77 15.57
CA ILE A 466 8.97 7.95 16.43
C ILE A 466 9.61 7.80 17.80
N ASP A 467 10.87 7.37 17.87
CA ASP A 467 11.60 7.13 19.13
C ASP A 467 11.69 8.39 20.00
N ASP A 468 11.88 9.55 19.38
CA ASP A 468 11.91 10.85 20.07
C ASP A 468 10.50 11.27 20.56
N MET A 469 9.43 10.80 19.90
CA MET A 469 8.06 11.18 20.24
C MET A 469 7.40 10.26 21.26
N LEU A 470 7.66 8.95 21.21
CA LEU A 470 7.01 7.97 22.10
C LEU A 470 7.11 8.35 23.60
N PRO A 471 8.27 8.78 24.13
CA PRO A 471 8.40 9.17 25.55
C PRO A 471 7.64 10.46 25.91
N ASN A 472 7.28 11.27 24.91
CA ASN A 472 6.63 12.56 25.10
C ASN A 472 5.10 12.46 25.08
N ILE A 473 4.53 11.28 24.82
CA ILE A 473 3.08 11.07 24.86
C ILE A 473 2.64 11.04 26.32
N THR A 474 1.84 12.03 26.70
CA THR A 474 1.43 12.23 28.09
C THR A 474 0.11 11.52 28.42
N VAL A 475 -0.21 11.48 29.72
CA VAL A 475 -1.52 11.03 30.21
C VAL A 475 -2.64 11.91 29.63
N ASP A 476 -2.42 13.22 29.53
CA ASP A 476 -3.40 14.16 28.98
C ASP A 476 -3.68 13.88 27.50
N ASP A 477 -2.65 13.51 26.72
CA ASP A 477 -2.82 13.10 25.31
C ASP A 477 -3.71 11.86 25.20
N CYS A 478 -3.48 10.85 26.04
CA CYS A 478 -4.29 9.64 26.08
C CYS A 478 -5.74 9.94 26.46
N GLN A 479 -5.97 10.76 27.50
CA GLN A 479 -7.30 11.15 27.93
C GLN A 479 -8.05 11.97 26.88
N ASN A 480 -7.35 12.87 26.19
CA ASN A 480 -7.91 13.64 25.09
C ASN A 480 -8.29 12.74 23.91
N ALA A 481 -7.45 11.76 23.57
CA ALA A 481 -7.75 10.77 22.54
C ALA A 481 -9.00 9.93 22.90
N ILE A 482 -9.09 9.42 24.13
CA ILE A 482 -10.24 8.67 24.64
C ILE A 482 -11.52 9.52 24.61
N ARG A 483 -11.44 10.77 25.07
CA ARG A 483 -12.58 11.70 25.04
C ARG A 483 -13.07 11.93 23.61
N ASN A 484 -12.14 12.10 22.67
CA ASN A 484 -12.47 12.30 21.26
C ASN A 484 -13.11 11.06 20.62
N ALA A 485 -12.60 9.86 20.86
CA ALA A 485 -13.22 8.62 20.40
C ALA A 485 -14.65 8.47 20.94
N ASN A 486 -14.86 8.81 22.21
CA ASN A 486 -16.16 8.71 22.88
C ASN A 486 -17.20 9.77 22.48
N LYS A 487 -16.81 10.86 21.79
CA LYS A 487 -17.76 11.93 21.37
C LYS A 487 -18.93 11.37 20.56
N ARG A 488 -18.70 10.31 19.80
CA ARG A 488 -19.68 9.70 18.89
C ARG A 488 -20.55 8.65 19.55
N ASN A 489 -20.30 8.31 20.81
CA ASN A 489 -21.05 7.27 21.51
C ASN A 489 -22.54 7.63 21.62
N LYS A 490 -22.89 8.92 21.69
CA LYS A 490 -24.29 9.35 21.68
C LYS A 490 -24.94 9.08 20.32
N ASP A 491 -24.33 9.60 19.26
CA ASP A 491 -24.81 9.44 17.88
C ASP A 491 -24.95 7.97 17.48
N ILE A 492 -24.02 7.12 17.91
CA ILE A 492 -24.06 5.67 17.71
C ILE A 492 -25.24 5.02 18.43
N MET A 493 -25.52 5.44 19.67
CA MET A 493 -26.67 4.94 20.43
C MET A 493 -27.99 5.36 19.79
N ASP A 494 -28.02 6.54 19.17
CA ASP A 494 -29.14 7.08 18.40
C ASP A 494 -29.19 6.51 16.95
N MET A 495 -28.33 5.53 16.62
CA MET A 495 -28.26 4.84 15.33
C MET A 495 -27.99 5.77 14.12
N LEU A 496 -27.33 6.91 14.37
CA LEU A 496 -26.94 7.85 13.33
C LEU A 496 -25.80 7.29 12.46
N ASP A 497 -25.73 7.79 11.23
CA ASP A 497 -24.65 7.46 10.30
C ASP A 497 -23.31 7.96 10.85
N MET A 498 -22.29 7.11 10.76
CA MET A 498 -20.92 7.54 11.00
C MET A 498 -20.40 8.25 9.76
N PRO A 499 -19.61 9.33 9.92
CA PRO A 499 -18.99 10.01 8.81
C PRO A 499 -17.95 9.10 8.14
N VAL A 500 -17.95 9.12 6.81
CA VAL A 500 -16.94 8.47 5.96
C VAL A 500 -15.85 9.50 5.68
N TYR A 501 -14.59 9.16 5.96
CA TYR A 501 -13.43 10.07 5.85
C TYR A 501 -12.45 9.72 4.75
#